data_AF-A0A4Z1KQ22-F1
#
_entry.id   AF-A0A4Z1KQ22-F1
#
_cell.length_a   1.000
_cell.length_b   1.000
_cell.length_c   1.000
_cell.angle_alpha   90.00
_cell.angle_beta   90.00
_cell.angle_gamma   90.00
#
_symmetry.space_group_name_H-M   'P 1'
#
loop_
_entity.id
_entity.type
_entity.pdbx_description
1 polymer ?
#
loop_
_entity_poly.entity_id
_entity_poly.type
_entity_poly.pdbx_seq_one_letter_code
_entity_poly.pdbx_strand_id
1 'polypeptide(L)'
;MATAAGPSPSIPLQTTTATTSTTSCSSPHQTLSVDFSWKKWKSLITTQDSSSSAPQPLYTVSYKPLSPNLLFKSALDKSIFGTGTLHSFSIDSDCSLREHPIKIKAMKRFKTEYSHLSRTFSPSSTEPIQMLWTSSSGWKNWDFICLDVSSMPVAKFSANTMSFTNVGRIEFLGEEVIGNEKFREEIVVVGMTLMYTMVLRSTNFLSLFGAVFVKPGRREEEGKGGQVKDGKVHGD
;
A
#
# COMPACT_ATOMS: atom_id res chain seq x y z
N MET A 1 -40.30 -36.63 -68.39
CA MET A 1 -41.13 -37.57 -67.59
C MET A 1 -40.30 -37.89 -66.34
N ALA A 2 -40.86 -37.49 -65.19
CA ALA A 2 -40.37 -37.51 -63.80
C ALA A 2 -38.96 -38.06 -63.46
N THR A 3 -38.13 -37.20 -62.85
CA THR A 3 -37.00 -37.64 -62.01
C THR A 3 -36.98 -36.88 -60.68
N ALA A 4 -37.24 -37.67 -59.63
CA ALA A 4 -37.04 -37.53 -58.20
C ALA A 4 -36.53 -36.20 -57.58
N ALA A 5 -37.33 -35.70 -56.63
CA ALA A 5 -36.91 -34.78 -55.58
C ALA A 5 -36.05 -35.51 -54.53
N GLY A 6 -34.82 -35.03 -54.33
CA GLY A 6 -33.94 -35.41 -53.21
C GLY A 6 -33.97 -34.35 -52.10
N PRO A 7 -33.72 -34.73 -50.83
CA PRO A 7 -33.87 -33.84 -49.69
C PRO A 7 -32.73 -32.82 -49.57
N SER A 8 -33.09 -31.58 -49.26
CA SER A 8 -32.18 -30.47 -48.93
C SER A 8 -31.30 -30.80 -47.72
N PRO A 9 -29.97 -30.59 -47.81
CA PRO A 9 -29.11 -30.56 -46.63
C PRO A 9 -29.27 -29.23 -45.88
N SER A 10 -29.64 -29.32 -44.61
CA SER A 10 -29.69 -28.22 -43.64
C SER A 10 -28.31 -27.59 -43.45
N ILE A 11 -28.24 -26.28 -43.69
CA ILE A 11 -27.08 -25.41 -43.48
C ILE A 11 -26.79 -25.29 -41.97
N PRO A 12 -25.61 -25.68 -41.47
CA PRO A 12 -25.23 -25.36 -40.09
C PRO A 12 -24.91 -23.86 -39.99
N LEU A 13 -25.60 -23.20 -39.06
CA LEU A 13 -25.38 -21.82 -38.62
C LEU A 13 -23.93 -21.67 -38.14
N GLN A 14 -23.05 -21.12 -38.97
CA GLN A 14 -21.71 -20.75 -38.54
C GLN A 14 -21.79 -19.50 -37.66
N THR A 15 -21.72 -19.71 -36.35
CA THR A 15 -21.44 -18.66 -35.37
C THR A 15 -20.06 -18.09 -35.68
N THR A 16 -20.00 -16.89 -36.26
CA THR A 16 -18.76 -16.14 -36.43
C THR A 16 -18.31 -15.65 -35.07
N THR A 17 -17.51 -16.46 -34.37
CA THR A 17 -16.79 -16.02 -33.18
C THR A 17 -15.72 -15.03 -33.65
N ALA A 18 -15.99 -13.74 -33.44
CA ALA A 18 -14.99 -12.70 -33.59
C ALA A 18 -13.90 -12.95 -32.53
N THR A 19 -12.81 -13.58 -32.94
CA THR A 19 -11.57 -13.65 -32.18
C THR A 19 -10.99 -12.24 -32.13
N THR A 20 -11.33 -11.49 -31.09
CA THR A 20 -10.59 -10.29 -30.71
C THR A 20 -9.22 -10.75 -30.23
N SER A 21 -8.28 -10.84 -31.17
CA SER A 21 -6.85 -10.85 -30.87
C SER A 21 -6.54 -9.51 -30.20
N THR A 22 -6.56 -9.49 -28.87
CA THR A 22 -6.02 -8.39 -28.09
C THR A 22 -4.52 -8.36 -28.36
N THR A 23 -4.12 -7.57 -29.35
CA THR A 23 -2.75 -7.10 -29.51
C THR A 23 -2.38 -6.41 -28.20
N SER A 24 -1.65 -7.11 -27.34
CA SER A 24 -1.02 -6.50 -26.20
C SER A 24 -0.01 -5.50 -26.74
N CYS A 25 -0.37 -4.22 -26.77
CA CYS A 25 0.63 -3.16 -26.68
C CYS A 25 1.30 -3.38 -25.33
N SER A 26 2.40 -4.14 -25.31
CA SER A 26 3.22 -4.29 -24.12
C SER A 26 3.94 -2.96 -23.94
N SER A 27 3.26 -1.99 -23.33
CA SER A 27 3.97 -0.90 -22.68
C SER A 27 5.02 -1.56 -21.79
N PRO A 28 6.27 -1.08 -21.76
CA PRO A 28 7.25 -1.69 -20.90
C PRO A 28 6.79 -1.49 -19.45
N HIS A 29 6.90 -2.56 -18.68
CA HIS A 29 6.44 -2.66 -17.31
C HIS A 29 7.55 -3.32 -16.50
N GLN A 30 7.97 -2.67 -15.41
CA GLN A 30 8.91 -3.26 -14.45
C GLN A 30 8.17 -3.52 -13.13
N THR A 31 8.32 -4.73 -12.58
CA THR A 31 7.69 -5.11 -11.31
C THR A 31 8.73 -5.45 -10.26
N LEU A 32 8.56 -4.90 -9.07
CA LEU A 32 9.32 -5.25 -7.86
C LEU A 32 8.40 -5.98 -6.89
N SER A 33 8.87 -7.08 -6.32
CA SER A 33 8.17 -7.78 -5.24
C SER A 33 8.64 -7.26 -3.89
N VAL A 34 7.72 -7.16 -2.92
CA VAL A 34 8.00 -6.71 -1.55
C VAL A 34 7.64 -7.82 -0.57
N ASP A 35 8.65 -8.53 -0.09
CA ASP A 35 8.49 -9.67 0.83
C ASP A 35 8.93 -9.31 2.24
N PHE A 36 8.09 -9.62 3.23
CA PHE A 36 8.38 -9.39 4.63
C PHE A 36 9.07 -10.60 5.29
N SER A 37 10.17 -10.32 5.99
CA SER A 37 10.84 -11.27 6.85
C SER A 37 10.56 -10.95 8.32
N TRP A 38 9.64 -11.72 8.91
CA TRP A 38 9.31 -11.66 10.34
C TRP A 38 10.53 -11.85 11.25
N LYS A 39 11.49 -12.69 10.85
CA LYS A 39 12.71 -12.98 11.66
C LYS A 39 13.60 -11.77 11.86
N LYS A 40 13.54 -10.76 10.98
CA LYS A 40 14.44 -9.59 11.02
C LYS A 40 13.70 -8.25 11.11
N TRP A 41 12.36 -8.27 11.16
CA TRP A 41 11.52 -7.07 11.03
C TRP A 41 12.00 -6.21 9.86
N LYS A 42 12.08 -6.83 8.68
CA LYS A 42 12.58 -6.21 7.45
C LYS A 42 11.78 -6.69 6.26
N SER A 43 11.54 -5.79 5.32
CA SER A 43 11.08 -6.13 3.98
C SER A 43 12.25 -6.20 3.02
N LEU A 44 12.26 -7.20 2.16
CA LEU A 44 13.18 -7.35 1.05
C LEU A 44 12.43 -6.98 -0.22
N ILE A 45 13.01 -6.10 -1.03
CA ILE A 45 12.47 -5.71 -2.32
C ILE A 45 13.35 -6.34 -3.40
N THR A 46 12.76 -7.15 -4.27
CA THR A 46 13.47 -7.87 -5.34
C THR A 46 12.90 -7.52 -6.70
N THR A 47 13.76 -7.47 -7.72
CA THR A 47 13.29 -7.39 -9.11
C THR A 47 12.63 -8.69 -9.50
N GLN A 48 11.47 -8.60 -10.15
CA GLN A 48 10.83 -9.75 -10.78
C GLN A 48 11.18 -9.74 -12.27
N ASP A 49 12.38 -10.22 -12.61
CA ASP A 49 12.79 -10.40 -14.01
C ASP A 49 12.36 -11.77 -14.52
N SER A 50 11.56 -11.80 -15.58
CA SER A 50 11.06 -13.02 -16.22
C SER A 50 12.17 -13.92 -16.81
N SER A 51 13.41 -13.42 -16.89
CA SER A 51 14.56 -14.09 -17.51
C SER A 51 15.60 -14.64 -16.52
N SER A 52 15.53 -14.27 -15.23
CA SER A 52 16.47 -14.75 -14.22
C SER A 52 15.82 -15.81 -13.33
N SER A 53 16.47 -16.96 -13.14
CA SER A 53 15.96 -18.06 -12.31
C SER A 53 15.92 -17.74 -10.81
N ALA A 54 16.55 -16.64 -10.36
CA ALA A 54 16.59 -16.24 -8.96
C ALA A 54 16.24 -14.74 -8.78
N PRO A 55 15.37 -14.39 -7.80
CA PRO A 55 15.03 -13.01 -7.49
C PRO A 55 16.23 -12.26 -6.93
N GLN A 56 16.61 -11.15 -7.58
CA GLN A 56 17.74 -10.33 -7.14
C GLN A 56 17.27 -9.27 -6.13
N PRO A 57 17.84 -9.23 -4.91
CA PRO A 57 17.49 -8.20 -3.93
C PRO A 57 18.04 -6.84 -4.36
N LEU A 58 17.16 -5.83 -4.44
CA LEU A 58 17.51 -4.45 -4.74
C LEU A 58 17.57 -3.59 -3.47
N TYR A 59 16.55 -3.72 -2.61
CA TYR A 59 16.41 -2.86 -1.43
C TYR A 59 16.01 -3.65 -0.20
N THR A 60 16.35 -3.12 0.97
CA THR A 60 15.89 -3.61 2.27
C THR A 60 15.23 -2.46 3.02
N VAL A 61 14.04 -2.71 3.56
CA VAL A 61 13.32 -1.76 4.42
C VAL A 61 13.34 -2.30 5.84
N SER A 62 13.88 -1.53 6.77
CA SER A 62 13.89 -1.88 8.20
C SER A 62 12.85 -1.08 8.94
N TYR A 63 12.13 -1.76 9.85
CA TYR A 63 11.10 -1.15 10.69
C TYR A 63 11.68 -0.82 12.06
N LYS A 64 11.50 0.42 12.52
CA LYS A 64 11.94 0.91 13.81
C LYS A 64 10.77 1.40 14.65
N PRO A 65 10.79 1.18 15.97
CA PRO A 65 9.75 1.69 16.86
C PRO A 65 9.80 3.21 17.04
N LEU A 66 11.00 3.81 16.94
CA LEU A 66 11.20 5.26 16.98
C LEU A 66 11.44 5.84 15.58
N SER A 67 11.13 7.11 15.40
CA SER A 67 11.35 7.83 14.14
C SER A 67 12.85 7.91 13.78
N PRO A 68 13.21 7.80 12.49
CA PRO A 68 12.33 7.41 11.37
C PRO A 68 11.92 5.93 11.46
N ASN A 69 10.61 5.68 11.33
CA ASN A 69 10.02 4.34 11.51
C ASN A 69 10.39 3.39 10.37
N LEU A 70 10.62 3.92 9.17
CA LEU A 70 11.03 3.17 7.99
C LEU A 70 12.41 3.63 7.57
N LEU A 71 13.30 2.68 7.32
CA LEU A 71 14.66 2.97 6.88
C LEU A 71 15.00 2.11 5.66
N PHE A 72 15.24 2.77 4.54
CA PHE A 72 15.43 2.17 3.23
C PHE A 72 16.91 2.09 2.90
N LYS A 73 17.38 0.89 2.57
CA LYS A 73 18.78 0.60 2.24
C LYS A 73 18.91 -0.09 0.91
N SER A 74 19.95 0.25 0.17
CA SER A 74 20.37 -0.53 -1.00
C SER A 74 20.87 -1.91 -0.54
N ALA A 75 20.52 -2.96 -1.29
CA ALA A 75 20.97 -4.31 -1.00
C ALA A 75 22.46 -4.53 -1.35
N LEU A 76 23.00 -3.73 -2.29
CA LEU A 76 24.36 -3.86 -2.79
C LEU A 76 25.40 -3.39 -1.77
N ASP A 77 25.27 -2.14 -1.32
CA ASP A 77 26.24 -1.43 -0.48
C ASP A 77 25.72 -1.17 0.94
N LYS A 78 24.44 -1.47 1.22
CA LYS A 78 23.77 -1.20 2.51
C LYS A 78 23.67 0.29 2.85
N SER A 79 23.92 1.18 1.88
CA SER A 79 23.78 2.62 2.08
C SER A 79 22.31 2.99 2.27
N ILE A 80 22.06 4.00 3.10
CA ILE A 80 20.72 4.51 3.37
C ILE A 80 20.39 5.52 2.29
N PHE A 81 19.39 5.21 1.45
CA PHE A 81 18.94 6.14 0.42
C PHE A 81 17.63 6.82 0.81
N GLY A 82 16.90 6.34 1.82
CA GLY A 82 15.69 7.02 2.25
C GLY A 82 15.20 6.64 3.63
N THR A 83 14.31 7.47 4.16
CA THR A 83 13.63 7.25 5.45
C THR A 83 12.16 7.63 5.35
N GLY A 84 11.33 7.01 6.19
CA GLY A 84 9.91 7.35 6.34
C GLY A 84 9.56 7.51 7.80
N THR A 85 8.85 8.59 8.13
CA THR A 85 8.36 8.89 9.47
C THR A 85 6.85 8.83 9.48
N LEU A 86 6.33 7.98 10.36
CA LEU A 86 4.89 7.76 10.53
C LEU A 86 4.44 8.57 11.74
N HIS A 87 3.35 9.31 11.58
CA HIS A 87 2.76 10.09 12.66
C HIS A 87 1.49 9.43 13.14
N SER A 88 1.35 9.20 14.45
CA SER A 88 0.15 8.55 15.01
C SER A 88 -1.11 9.41 14.93
N PHE A 89 -0.95 10.74 14.89
CA PHE A 89 -2.06 11.71 14.95
C PHE A 89 -2.21 12.56 13.68
N SER A 90 -1.19 12.62 12.82
CA SER A 90 -1.25 13.37 11.56
C SER A 90 -1.64 12.46 10.41
N ILE A 91 -2.46 12.98 9.50
CA ILE A 91 -2.76 12.30 8.23
C ILE A 91 -1.66 12.49 7.19
N ASP A 92 -0.79 13.48 7.38
CA ASP A 92 0.38 13.72 6.57
C ASP A 92 1.53 12.82 7.03
N SER A 93 2.45 12.51 6.13
CA SER A 93 3.67 11.78 6.46
C SER A 93 4.89 12.42 5.83
N ASP A 94 6.00 12.34 6.54
CA ASP A 94 7.29 12.88 6.09
C ASP A 94 8.19 11.71 5.69
N CYS A 95 8.85 11.84 4.56
CA CYS A 95 9.93 10.95 4.16
C CYS A 95 11.14 11.75 3.69
N SER A 96 12.27 11.08 3.48
CA SER A 96 13.43 11.69 2.85
C SER A 96 14.04 10.72 1.85
N LEU A 97 14.55 11.28 0.76
CA LEU A 97 15.28 10.57 -0.28
C LEU A 97 16.65 11.23 -0.44
N ARG A 98 17.73 10.51 -0.16
CA ARG A 98 19.13 10.99 -0.23
C ARG A 98 19.26 12.37 0.42
N GLU A 99 18.79 12.46 1.67
CA GLU A 99 18.78 13.68 2.50
C GLU A 99 17.85 14.81 2.04
N HIS A 100 17.12 14.63 0.94
CA HIS A 100 16.11 15.58 0.50
C HIS A 100 14.76 15.24 1.14
N PRO A 101 14.15 16.17 1.90
CA PRO A 101 12.86 15.93 2.52
C PRO A 101 11.74 15.92 1.48
N ILE A 102 10.83 14.96 1.60
CA ILE A 102 9.62 14.81 0.82
C ILE A 102 8.44 14.83 1.79
N LYS A 103 7.52 15.79 1.58
CA LYS A 103 6.25 15.83 2.30
C LYS A 103 5.17 15.14 1.49
N ILE A 104 4.53 14.14 2.07
CA ILE A 104 3.35 13.48 1.52
C ILE A 104 2.15 14.11 2.22
N LYS A 105 1.40 14.94 1.49
CA LYS A 105 0.28 15.72 2.02
C LYS A 105 -1.04 15.08 1.66
N ALA A 106 -1.93 14.94 2.64
CA ALA A 106 -3.29 14.51 2.39
C ALA A 106 -4.07 15.64 1.68
N MET A 107 -4.67 15.33 0.53
CA MET A 107 -5.48 16.28 -0.24
C MET A 107 -6.91 16.36 0.28
N LYS A 108 -7.44 15.25 0.80
CA LYS A 108 -8.81 15.14 1.34
C LYS A 108 -8.78 14.30 2.61
N ARG A 109 -9.61 14.65 3.60
CA ARG A 109 -9.69 13.92 4.87
C ARG A 109 -10.47 12.60 4.79
N PHE A 110 -11.42 12.52 3.86
CA PHE A 110 -12.34 11.38 3.69
C PHE A 110 -12.09 10.57 2.42
N LYS A 111 -11.11 10.96 1.60
CA LYS A 111 -10.70 10.25 0.41
C LYS A 111 -9.19 10.10 0.45
N THR A 112 -8.70 8.90 0.21
CA THR A 112 -7.26 8.60 0.17
C THR A 112 -6.66 9.18 -1.11
N GLU A 113 -6.43 10.49 -1.08
CA GLU A 113 -5.73 11.25 -2.09
C GLU A 113 -4.58 11.98 -1.42
N TYR A 114 -3.38 11.74 -1.89
CA TYR A 114 -2.15 12.27 -1.33
C TYR A 114 -1.31 12.89 -2.43
N SER A 115 -0.59 13.95 -2.13
CA SER A 115 0.34 14.54 -3.10
C SER A 115 1.74 14.65 -2.54
N HIS A 116 2.72 14.52 -3.42
CA HIS A 116 4.11 14.85 -3.13
C HIS A 116 4.73 15.57 -4.33
N LEU A 117 5.83 16.27 -4.09
CA LEU A 117 6.61 16.90 -5.15
C LEU A 117 7.80 15.99 -5.50
N SER A 118 7.80 15.48 -6.73
CA SER A 118 8.89 14.66 -7.28
C SER A 118 9.96 15.52 -7.90
N ARG A 119 11.22 15.30 -7.52
CA ARG A 119 12.38 15.92 -8.19
C ARG A 119 13.09 14.95 -9.13
N THR A 120 12.65 13.69 -9.14
CA THR A 120 13.33 12.62 -9.85
C THR A 120 12.54 12.15 -11.07
N PHE A 121 11.24 12.44 -11.17
CA PHE A 121 10.38 12.04 -12.27
C PHE A 121 10.86 12.57 -13.64
N SER A 122 11.22 13.86 -13.73
CA SER A 122 11.78 14.46 -14.94
C SER A 122 13.22 14.92 -14.69
N PRO A 123 14.24 14.11 -15.04
CA PRO A 123 15.65 14.44 -14.80
C PRO A 123 16.12 15.73 -15.48
N SER A 124 15.43 16.13 -16.55
CA SER A 124 15.71 17.35 -17.33
C SER A 124 15.06 18.61 -16.77
N SER A 125 14.09 18.49 -15.85
CA SER A 125 13.39 19.63 -15.25
C SER A 125 14.08 20.05 -13.96
N THR A 126 14.31 21.34 -13.79
CA THR A 126 14.76 21.93 -12.52
C THR A 126 13.63 22.06 -11.51
N GLU A 127 12.38 22.10 -11.98
CA GLU A 127 11.21 22.28 -11.13
C GLU A 127 10.63 20.92 -10.66
N PRO A 128 10.31 20.77 -9.36
CA PRO A 128 9.64 19.59 -8.86
C PRO A 128 8.24 19.43 -9.48
N ILE A 129 7.91 18.21 -9.88
CA ILE A 129 6.64 17.86 -10.49
C ILE A 129 5.70 17.32 -9.42
N GLN A 130 4.47 17.82 -9.39
CA GLN A 130 3.46 17.31 -8.46
C GLN A 130 2.96 15.93 -8.91
N MET A 131 3.06 14.96 -8.01
CA MET A 131 2.54 13.62 -8.21
C MET A 131 1.34 13.40 -7.30
N LEU A 132 0.32 12.70 -7.80
CA LEU A 132 -0.91 12.40 -7.07
C LEU A 132 -1.03 10.90 -6.80
N TRP A 133 -1.08 10.54 -5.53
CA TRP A 133 -1.36 9.19 -5.08
C TRP A 133 -2.85 9.05 -4.78
N THR A 134 -3.48 8.08 -5.43
CA THR A 134 -4.84 7.66 -5.13
C THR A 134 -4.80 6.25 -4.55
N SER A 135 -5.83 5.84 -3.80
CA SER A 135 -5.94 4.44 -3.38
C SER A 135 -7.27 3.81 -3.73
N SER A 136 -7.23 2.52 -4.04
CA SER A 136 -8.39 1.66 -4.21
C SER A 136 -8.24 0.42 -3.34
N SER A 137 -9.23 0.12 -2.51
CA SER A 137 -9.24 -1.08 -1.70
C SER A 137 -10.12 -2.13 -2.37
N GLY A 138 -9.54 -3.28 -2.68
CA GLY A 138 -10.25 -4.47 -3.14
C GLY A 138 -10.32 -5.54 -2.05
N TRP A 139 -10.93 -6.68 -2.37
CA TRP A 139 -11.08 -7.79 -1.41
C TRP A 139 -9.75 -8.40 -0.95
N LYS A 140 -8.75 -8.46 -1.83
CA LYS A 140 -7.43 -9.08 -1.53
C LYS A 140 -6.30 -8.07 -1.42
N ASN A 141 -6.43 -6.93 -2.10
CA ASN A 141 -5.34 -5.97 -2.26
C ASN A 141 -5.80 -4.56 -1.90
N TRP A 142 -4.86 -3.75 -1.44
CA TRP A 142 -5.01 -2.31 -1.33
C TRP A 142 -4.01 -1.65 -2.26
N ASP A 143 -4.53 -1.11 -3.36
CA ASP A 143 -3.73 -0.49 -4.40
C ASP A 143 -3.57 1.00 -4.13
N PHE A 144 -2.34 1.49 -4.28
CA PHE A 144 -1.96 2.90 -4.25
C PHE A 144 -1.36 3.24 -5.61
N ILE A 145 -2.01 4.12 -6.36
CA ILE A 145 -1.67 4.46 -7.74
C ILE A 145 -1.10 5.87 -7.75
N CYS A 146 0.15 6.01 -8.21
CA CYS A 146 0.81 7.28 -8.44
C CYS A 146 0.51 7.76 -9.85
N LEU A 147 -0.02 8.97 -9.96
CA LEU A 147 -0.40 9.66 -11.18
C LEU A 147 0.53 10.86 -11.39
N ASP A 148 0.88 11.11 -12.64
CA ASP A 148 1.58 12.33 -13.04
C ASP A 148 0.62 13.54 -13.18
N VAL A 149 1.14 14.66 -13.68
CA VAL A 149 0.38 15.90 -13.93
C VAL A 149 -0.73 15.71 -14.98
N SER A 150 -0.52 14.79 -15.92
CA SER A 150 -1.49 14.44 -16.96
C SER A 150 -2.54 13.43 -16.46
N SER A 151 -2.52 13.09 -15.16
CA SER A 151 -3.35 12.03 -14.57
C SER A 151 -3.10 10.64 -15.17
N MET A 152 -1.92 10.42 -15.75
CA MET A 152 -1.48 9.13 -16.25
C MET A 152 -0.81 8.33 -15.14
N PRO A 153 -1.10 7.03 -15.01
CA PRO A 153 -0.50 6.20 -13.97
C PRO A 153 0.95 5.89 -14.32
N VAL A 154 1.86 6.24 -13.40
CA VAL A 154 3.31 6.04 -13.57
C VAL A 154 3.89 4.98 -12.63
N ALA A 155 3.20 4.73 -11.53
CA ALA A 155 3.55 3.64 -10.62
C ALA A 155 2.34 3.16 -9.83
N LYS A 156 2.39 1.91 -9.35
CA LYS A 156 1.37 1.34 -8.47
C LYS A 156 2.02 0.48 -7.39
N PHE A 157 1.71 0.78 -6.13
CA PHE A 157 1.98 -0.12 -5.01
C PHE A 157 0.72 -0.93 -4.70
N SER A 158 0.76 -2.24 -4.86
CA SER A 158 -0.34 -3.13 -4.52
C SER A 158 -0.02 -3.87 -3.23
N ALA A 159 -0.60 -3.43 -2.10
CA ALA A 159 -0.44 -4.09 -0.81
C ALA A 159 -1.30 -5.35 -0.75
N ASN A 160 -0.74 -6.47 -0.30
CA ASN A 160 -1.52 -7.69 -0.05
C ASN A 160 -2.08 -7.65 1.37
N THR A 161 -3.38 -7.39 1.48
CA THR A 161 -4.06 -7.26 2.78
C THR A 161 -4.23 -8.59 3.51
N MET A 162 -4.09 -9.71 2.79
CA MET A 162 -4.35 -11.06 3.31
C MET A 162 -3.08 -11.85 3.61
N SER A 163 -1.91 -11.32 3.27
CA SER A 163 -0.63 -12.03 3.43
C SER A 163 0.22 -11.41 4.52
N PHE A 164 0.69 -12.27 5.42
CA PHE A 164 1.62 -11.89 6.48
C PHE A 164 3.07 -11.82 5.97
N THR A 165 3.42 -12.52 4.90
CA THR A 165 4.82 -12.62 4.41
C THR A 165 5.07 -11.88 3.10
N ASN A 166 4.04 -11.63 2.30
CA ASN A 166 4.15 -10.84 1.08
C ASN A 166 3.46 -9.51 1.34
N VAL A 167 4.22 -8.43 1.47
CA VAL A 167 3.67 -7.09 1.74
C VAL A 167 2.94 -6.57 0.51
N GLY A 168 3.45 -6.88 -0.68
CA GLY A 168 2.87 -6.42 -1.92
C GLY A 168 3.85 -6.44 -3.08
N ARG A 169 3.54 -5.62 -4.09
CA ARG A 169 4.41 -5.39 -5.25
C ARG A 169 4.34 -3.94 -5.70
N ILE A 170 5.39 -3.49 -6.36
CA ILE A 170 5.50 -2.16 -6.96
C ILE A 170 5.62 -2.34 -8.46
N GLU A 171 4.69 -1.79 -9.21
CA GLU A 171 4.69 -1.78 -10.67
C GLU A 171 5.07 -0.38 -11.15
N PHE A 172 6.03 -0.28 -12.04
CA PHE A 172 6.38 0.94 -12.77
C PHE A 172 5.73 0.89 -14.15
N LEU A 173 5.07 1.98 -14.51
CA LEU A 173 4.22 2.07 -15.69
C LEU A 173 4.76 3.22 -16.56
N GLY A 174 5.15 2.91 -17.80
CA GLY A 174 5.70 3.91 -18.74
C GLY A 174 7.18 3.74 -19.02
N GLU A 175 7.62 4.17 -20.20
CA GLU A 175 9.03 4.09 -20.64
C GLU A 175 9.90 5.07 -19.89
N GLU A 176 9.36 6.26 -19.61
CA GLU A 176 10.05 7.38 -18.96
C GLU A 176 10.48 7.09 -17.52
N VAL A 177 9.81 6.12 -16.86
CA VAL A 177 10.14 5.69 -15.50
C VAL A 177 11.03 4.46 -15.48
N ILE A 178 11.05 3.67 -16.55
CA ILE A 178 11.83 2.44 -16.65
C ILE A 178 13.29 2.80 -16.95
N GLY A 179 14.16 2.50 -15.99
CA GLY A 179 15.58 2.87 -16.03
C GLY A 179 15.92 4.14 -15.24
N ASN A 180 14.92 4.89 -14.75
CA ASN A 180 15.15 6.00 -13.85
C ASN A 180 15.30 5.51 -12.40
N GLU A 181 16.53 5.16 -12.01
CA GLU A 181 16.82 4.62 -10.69
C GLU A 181 16.44 5.58 -9.54
N LYS A 182 16.66 6.89 -9.72
CA LYS A 182 16.32 7.88 -8.68
C LYS A 182 14.82 7.95 -8.46
N PHE A 183 14.04 7.89 -9.54
CA PHE A 183 12.58 7.85 -9.46
C PHE A 183 12.08 6.53 -8.87
N ARG A 184 12.71 5.41 -9.21
CA ARG A 184 12.43 4.11 -8.58
C ARG A 184 12.61 4.16 -7.06
N GLU A 185 13.74 4.69 -6.58
CA GLU A 185 13.98 4.88 -5.15
C GLU A 185 12.93 5.80 -4.50
N GLU A 186 12.57 6.90 -5.16
CA GLU A 186 11.54 7.83 -4.69
C GLU A 186 10.19 7.13 -4.51
N ILE A 187 9.73 6.40 -5.53
CA ILE A 187 8.46 5.67 -5.51
C ILE A 187 8.45 4.57 -4.44
N VAL A 188 9.56 3.87 -4.24
CA VAL A 188 9.70 2.88 -3.16
C VAL A 188 9.52 3.54 -1.80
N VAL A 189 10.23 4.65 -1.56
CA VAL A 189 10.18 5.38 -0.28
C VAL A 189 8.78 5.95 -0.03
N VAL A 190 8.22 6.66 -1.00
CA VAL A 190 6.92 7.34 -0.88
C VAL A 190 5.79 6.32 -0.79
N GLY A 191 5.74 5.34 -1.70
CA GLY A 191 4.67 4.35 -1.76
C GLY A 191 4.59 3.49 -0.50
N MET A 192 5.74 3.01 0.01
CA MET A 192 5.74 2.23 1.25
C MET A 192 5.42 3.10 2.47
N THR A 193 5.96 4.32 2.56
CA THR A 193 5.64 5.24 3.67
C THR A 193 4.14 5.54 3.70
N LEU A 194 3.54 5.85 2.55
CA LEU A 194 2.11 6.09 2.42
C LEU A 194 1.27 4.88 2.86
N MET A 195 1.64 3.67 2.40
CA MET A 195 0.94 2.45 2.78
C MET A 195 0.97 2.25 4.30
N TYR A 196 2.14 2.40 4.95
CA TYR A 196 2.23 2.24 6.40
C TYR A 196 1.51 3.34 7.19
N THR A 197 1.53 4.59 6.70
CA THR A 197 0.72 5.68 7.27
C THR A 197 -0.76 5.30 7.25
N MET A 198 -1.22 4.72 6.15
CA MET A 198 -2.60 4.27 5.98
C MET A 198 -2.95 3.09 6.85
N VAL A 199 -2.08 2.09 6.98
CA VAL A 199 -2.27 0.96 7.90
C VAL A 199 -2.38 1.45 9.35
N LEU A 200 -1.48 2.34 9.78
CA LEU A 200 -1.49 2.91 11.14
C LEU A 200 -2.77 3.71 11.40
N ARG A 201 -3.24 4.48 10.41
CA ARG A 201 -4.49 5.23 10.51
C ARG A 201 -5.69 4.30 10.63
N SER A 202 -5.73 3.21 9.87
CA SER A 202 -6.82 2.24 9.92
C SER A 202 -6.88 1.50 11.26
N THR A 203 -5.75 1.18 11.87
CA THR A 203 -5.73 0.54 13.21
C THR A 203 -6.12 1.51 14.33
N ASN A 204 -5.70 2.77 14.27
CA ASN A 204 -6.13 3.81 15.21
C ASN A 204 -7.63 4.16 15.08
N PHE A 205 -8.18 4.14 13.87
CA PHE A 205 -9.61 4.31 13.66
C PHE A 205 -10.39 3.18 14.35
N LEU A 206 -9.96 1.92 14.19
CA LEU A 206 -10.62 0.76 14.82
C LEU A 206 -10.51 0.77 16.36
N SER A 207 -9.41 1.25 16.95
CA SER A 207 -9.28 1.38 18.41
C SER A 207 -10.20 2.46 18.99
N LEU A 208 -10.48 3.52 18.21
CA LEU A 208 -11.49 4.53 18.54
C LEU A 208 -12.92 3.95 18.58
N PHE A 209 -13.27 3.00 17.69
CA PHE A 209 -14.57 2.31 17.78
C PHE A 209 -14.61 1.27 18.90
N GLY A 210 -13.50 0.60 19.19
CA GLY A 210 -13.40 -0.34 20.32
C GLY A 210 -13.69 0.32 21.67
N ALA A 211 -13.22 1.55 21.90
CA ALA A 211 -13.46 2.30 23.13
C ALA A 211 -14.94 2.70 23.34
N VAL A 212 -15.76 2.76 22.28
CA VAL A 212 -17.20 3.06 22.37
C VAL A 212 -18.03 1.81 22.71
N PHE A 213 -17.49 0.60 22.52
CA PHE A 213 -18.14 -0.66 22.87
C PHE A 213 -17.64 -1.30 24.17
N VAL A 214 -16.66 -0.70 24.86
CA VAL A 214 -16.30 -1.11 26.23
C VAL A 214 -17.37 -0.60 27.19
N LYS A 215 -18.32 -1.46 27.56
CA LYS A 215 -19.15 -1.26 28.75
C LYS A 215 -18.22 -1.08 29.95
N PRO A 216 -18.34 0.00 30.75
CA PRO A 216 -17.56 0.12 31.97
C PRO A 216 -17.89 -1.06 32.89
N GLY A 217 -16.86 -1.77 33.33
CA GLY A 217 -16.98 -2.96 34.16
C GLY A 217 -17.84 -2.69 35.40
N ARG A 218 -18.84 -3.54 35.60
CA ARG A 218 -19.58 -3.65 36.85
C ARG A 218 -18.56 -3.96 37.95
N ARG A 219 -18.41 -3.09 38.94
CA ARG A 219 -17.56 -3.34 40.12
C ARG A 219 -18.00 -4.66 40.75
N GLU A 220 -17.02 -5.53 41.00
CA GLU A 220 -17.16 -6.68 41.88
C GLU A 220 -17.52 -6.17 43.29
N GLU A 221 -18.61 -6.68 43.86
CA GLU A 221 -18.88 -6.57 45.28
C GLU A 221 -17.88 -7.47 46.01
N GLU A 222 -16.74 -6.91 46.41
CA GLU A 222 -15.97 -7.48 47.51
C GLU A 222 -16.51 -6.96 48.83
N GLY A 223 -17.28 -7.81 49.52
CA GLY A 223 -17.60 -7.61 50.92
C GLY A 223 -16.36 -7.73 51.81
N LYS A 224 -16.25 -6.83 52.79
CA LYS A 224 -15.60 -7.12 54.08
C LYS A 224 -16.05 -6.13 55.16
N GLY A 225 -16.37 -6.69 56.32
CA GLY A 225 -17.17 -6.08 57.38
C GLY A 225 -16.46 -5.09 58.31
N GLY A 226 -17.27 -4.53 59.21
CA GLY A 226 -16.86 -3.66 60.31
C GLY A 226 -18.05 -3.20 61.17
N GLN A 227 -18.32 -3.96 62.24
CA GLN A 227 -19.07 -3.59 63.47
C GLN A 227 -18.43 -2.30 64.07
N VAL A 228 -19.06 -1.33 64.75
CA VAL A 228 -19.94 -1.29 65.94
C VAL A 228 -20.42 0.17 66.11
N LYS A 229 -21.67 0.41 66.54
CA LYS A 229 -22.08 1.25 67.70
C LYS A 229 -23.54 1.68 67.52
N ASP A 230 -24.40 1.20 68.40
CA ASP A 230 -25.23 2.13 69.18
C ASP A 230 -25.69 1.47 70.48
N GLY A 231 -25.39 2.17 71.58
CA GLY A 231 -25.83 1.85 72.91
C GLY A 231 -26.79 2.92 73.41
N LYS A 232 -27.87 2.44 74.04
CA LYS A 232 -28.48 2.99 75.26
C LYS A 232 -29.35 4.27 75.18
N VAL A 233 -30.66 4.02 75.20
CA VAL A 233 -31.71 4.50 76.14
C VAL A 233 -31.71 5.97 76.62
N HIS A 234 -32.80 6.67 76.27
CA HIS A 234 -33.59 7.58 77.14
C HIS A 234 -35.05 7.09 77.00
N GLY A 235 -35.91 6.96 78.00
CA GLY A 235 -35.99 7.68 79.27
C GLY A 235 -37.23 8.60 79.19
N ASP A 236 -38.35 8.09 79.72
CA ASP A 236 -39.68 8.70 79.96
C ASP A 236 -40.55 9.16 78.77
#